data_AF-A0A9W8P957-F1
#
_entry.id   AF-A0A9W8P957-F1
#
_cell.length_a   1.000
_cell.length_b   1.000
_cell.length_c   1.000
_cell.angle_alpha   90.00
_cell.angle_beta   90.00
_cell.angle_gamma   90.00
#
_symmetry.space_group_name_H-M   'P 1'
#
loop_
_entity.id
_entity.type
_entity.pdbx_description
1 polymer ?
#
loop_
_entity_poly.entity_id
_entity_poly.type
_entity_poly.pdbx_seq_one_letter_code
_entity_poly.pdbx_strand_id
1 'polypeptide(L)'
;MTRLMAKRKDTWASKEEARAWMAEKMPWGMWDERVLRLYVEYGLGEIAEKQLQGEGVTLRCTRRTETLAYERGIRQSMPGLWQLNLLCSANAHMLAIHIIWGDIDDLFSREIKDGLEDPDQGRVFTSVSRVEDVGHMVSTVTIQSFFA
;
A
#
# COMPACT_ATOMS: atom_id res chain seq x y z
N MET A 1 -5.00 -7.85 -9.55
CA MET A 1 -5.39 -7.29 -8.23
C MET A 1 -6.91 -7.23 -8.03
N THR A 2 -7.70 -6.66 -8.95
CA THR A 2 -9.17 -6.47 -8.81
C THR A 2 -9.95 -7.70 -8.35
N ARG A 3 -9.74 -8.86 -8.96
CA ARG A 3 -10.41 -10.12 -8.57
C ARG A 3 -10.06 -10.59 -7.15
N LEU A 4 -8.84 -10.31 -6.69
CA LEU A 4 -8.39 -10.68 -5.34
C LEU A 4 -9.10 -9.81 -4.30
N MET A 5 -9.18 -8.50 -4.54
CA MET A 5 -9.89 -7.57 -3.66
C MET A 5 -11.38 -7.93 -3.58
N ALA A 6 -12.01 -8.21 -4.72
CA ALA A 6 -13.43 -8.57 -4.77
C ALA A 6 -13.81 -9.84 -4.00
N LYS A 7 -12.85 -10.73 -3.71
CA LYS A 7 -13.05 -11.99 -2.98
C LYS A 7 -12.52 -11.96 -1.54
N ARG A 8 -11.97 -10.83 -1.10
CA ARG A 8 -11.39 -10.70 0.24
C ARG A 8 -12.46 -10.89 1.31
N LYS A 9 -12.13 -11.63 2.38
CA LYS A 9 -12.93 -11.68 3.62
C LYS A 9 -12.94 -10.27 4.23
N ASP A 10 -14.12 -9.78 4.56
CA ASP A 10 -14.33 -8.40 5.02
C ASP A 10 -15.14 -8.31 6.31
N THR A 11 -15.47 -9.44 6.96
CA THR A 11 -16.23 -9.49 8.21
C THR A 11 -15.72 -10.55 9.18
N TRP A 12 -15.84 -10.27 10.47
CA TRP A 12 -15.46 -11.13 11.60
C TRP A 12 -16.40 -10.89 12.78
N ALA A 13 -16.49 -11.82 13.73
CA ALA A 13 -17.34 -11.67 14.92
C ALA A 13 -16.78 -10.61 15.90
N SER A 14 -15.46 -10.42 15.95
CA SER A 14 -14.83 -9.37 16.77
C SER A 14 -13.49 -8.89 16.20
N LYS A 15 -12.94 -7.81 16.77
CA LYS A 15 -11.59 -7.32 16.43
C LYS A 15 -10.51 -8.36 16.78
N GLU A 16 -10.68 -9.09 17.87
CA GLU A 16 -9.76 -10.15 18.32
C GLU A 16 -9.73 -11.30 17.31
N GLU A 17 -10.90 -11.77 16.85
CA GLU A 17 -10.98 -12.80 15.82
C GLU A 17 -10.36 -12.31 14.51
N ALA A 18 -10.64 -11.06 14.12
CA ALA A 18 -10.05 -10.46 12.93
C ALA A 18 -8.52 -10.43 13.01
N ARG A 19 -7.97 -10.03 14.15
CA ARG A 19 -6.52 -10.00 14.39
C ARG A 19 -5.89 -11.39 14.28
N ALA A 20 -6.47 -12.38 14.96
CA ALA A 20 -5.98 -13.76 14.92
C ALA A 20 -5.98 -14.30 13.49
N TRP A 21 -7.08 -14.11 12.77
CA TRP A 21 -7.20 -14.53 11.38
C TRP A 21 -6.18 -13.81 10.47
N MET A 22 -6.01 -12.49 10.61
CA MET A 22 -5.08 -11.72 9.79
C MET A 22 -3.62 -12.10 10.05
N ALA A 23 -3.23 -12.36 11.29
CA ALA A 23 -1.87 -12.77 11.64
C ALA A 23 -1.42 -14.06 10.92
N GLU A 24 -2.37 -14.94 10.55
CA GLU A 24 -2.09 -16.18 9.83
C GLU A 24 -2.21 -16.06 8.30
N LYS A 25 -2.56 -14.88 7.78
CA LYS A 25 -2.90 -14.68 6.36
C LYS A 25 -2.04 -13.62 5.72
N MET A 26 -1.60 -13.92 4.50
CA MET A 26 -0.94 -12.95 3.64
C MET A 26 -1.93 -11.87 3.17
N PRO A 27 -1.52 -10.59 3.10
CA PRO A 27 -0.18 -10.07 3.46
C PRO A 27 0.00 -9.73 4.94
N TRP A 28 -1.07 -9.71 5.75
CA TRP A 28 -1.05 -9.17 7.12
C TRP A 28 -0.13 -9.93 8.09
N GLY A 29 0.04 -11.24 7.93
CA GLY A 29 0.95 -12.04 8.74
C GLY A 29 2.42 -11.66 8.60
N MET A 30 2.79 -10.89 7.57
CA MET A 30 4.14 -10.33 7.40
C MET A 30 4.29 -8.93 8.00
N TRP A 31 3.21 -8.30 8.47
CA TRP A 31 3.29 -6.93 8.97
C TRP A 31 3.92 -6.90 10.37
N ASP A 32 4.55 -5.78 10.71
CA ASP A 32 4.93 -5.48 12.09
C ASP A 32 3.69 -5.57 12.99
N GLU A 33 3.79 -6.26 14.12
CA GLU A 33 2.66 -6.52 15.01
C GLU A 33 1.96 -5.22 15.45
N ARG A 34 2.71 -4.13 15.62
CA ARG A 34 2.15 -2.82 15.99
C ARG A 34 1.29 -2.26 14.87
N VAL A 35 1.69 -2.43 13.62
CA VAL A 35 0.92 -2.00 12.44
C VAL A 35 -0.35 -2.83 12.32
N LEU A 36 -0.26 -4.16 12.45
CA LEU A 36 -1.44 -5.03 12.43
C LEU A 36 -2.43 -4.66 13.53
N ARG A 37 -1.95 -4.41 14.75
CA ARG A 37 -2.80 -3.96 15.87
C ARG A 37 -3.52 -2.65 15.54
N LEU A 38 -2.81 -1.65 15.02
CA LEU A 38 -3.40 -0.37 14.62
C LEU A 38 -4.40 -0.54 13.47
N TYR A 39 -4.10 -1.41 12.51
CA TYR A 39 -5.00 -1.71 11.40
C TYR A 39 -6.30 -2.36 11.87
N VAL A 40 -6.24 -3.30 12.82
CA VAL A 40 -7.44 -3.88 13.43
C VAL A 40 -8.22 -2.83 14.23
N GLU A 41 -7.52 -1.96 14.94
CA GLU A 41 -8.16 -0.96 15.80
C GLU A 41 -8.92 0.11 14.99
N TYR A 42 -8.26 0.66 13.97
CA TYR A 42 -8.76 1.81 13.21
C TYR A 42 -9.30 1.45 11.82
N GLY A 43 -8.82 0.36 11.23
CA GLY A 43 -9.26 -0.11 9.91
C GLY A 43 -10.56 -0.91 9.95
N LEU A 44 -10.99 -1.37 11.13
CA LEU A 44 -12.28 -2.02 11.35
C LEU A 44 -13.30 -1.08 12.00
N GLY A 45 -14.57 -1.34 11.74
CA GLY A 45 -15.71 -0.68 12.36
C GLY A 45 -16.83 -1.69 12.62
N GLU A 46 -17.76 -1.33 13.50
CA GLU A 46 -18.95 -2.14 13.76
C GLU A 46 -19.79 -2.26 12.49
N ILE A 47 -20.36 -3.44 12.28
CA ILE A 47 -21.31 -3.68 11.22
C ILE A 47 -22.58 -2.91 11.57
N ALA A 48 -23.00 -1.97 10.71
CA ALA A 48 -24.29 -1.32 10.91
C ALA A 48 -25.41 -2.37 10.76
N GLU A 49 -26.41 -2.34 11.63
CA GLU A 49 -27.54 -3.29 11.70
C GLU A 49 -28.25 -3.54 10.34
N LYS A 50 -28.15 -2.59 9.41
CA LYS A 50 -28.72 -2.68 8.04
C LYS A 50 -27.84 -3.43 7.03
N GLN A 51 -26.58 -3.72 7.34
CA GLN A 51 -25.61 -4.28 6.39
C GLN A 51 -25.51 -5.80 6.47
N LEU A 52 -25.79 -6.41 7.63
CA LEU A 52 -25.89 -7.86 7.83
C LEU A 52 -26.90 -8.15 8.97
N GLN A 53 -27.51 -9.33 8.94
CA GLN A 53 -28.28 -9.87 10.07
C GLN A 53 -27.32 -10.32 11.20
N GLY A 54 -26.51 -9.43 11.77
CA GLY A 54 -25.60 -9.84 12.83
C GLY A 54 -24.74 -8.74 13.46
N GLU A 55 -24.28 -9.06 14.67
CA GLU A 55 -23.25 -8.36 15.43
C GLU A 55 -21.86 -8.71 14.85
N GLY A 56 -20.91 -7.78 14.92
CA GLY A 56 -19.52 -8.01 14.54
C GLY A 56 -18.82 -6.79 13.96
N VAL A 57 -17.67 -7.03 13.32
CA VAL A 57 -16.83 -5.99 12.73
C VAL A 57 -16.60 -6.22 11.24
N THR A 58 -16.46 -5.12 10.50
CA THR A 58 -16.15 -5.10 9.07
C THR A 58 -15.06 -4.07 8.76
N LEU A 59 -14.48 -4.17 7.57
CA LEU A 59 -13.52 -3.19 7.07
C LEU A 59 -14.20 -1.84 6.84
N ARG A 60 -13.61 -0.76 7.38
CA ARG A 60 -14.03 0.61 7.06
C ARG A 60 -13.80 0.94 5.58
N CYS A 61 -12.66 0.50 5.04
CA CYS A 61 -12.46 0.51 3.60
C CYS A 61 -13.22 -0.69 3.00
N THR A 62 -14.44 -0.42 2.51
CA THR A 62 -15.28 -1.50 1.98
C THR A 62 -14.59 -2.22 0.84
N ARG A 63 -14.86 -3.53 0.72
CA ARG A 63 -14.36 -4.35 -0.39
C ARG A 63 -14.66 -3.74 -1.76
N ARG A 64 -15.83 -3.11 -1.90
CA ARG A 64 -16.21 -2.40 -3.13
C ARG A 64 -15.30 -1.21 -3.40
N THR A 65 -15.10 -0.32 -2.42
CA THR A 65 -14.24 0.86 -2.55
C THR A 65 -12.82 0.47 -2.93
N GLU A 66 -12.25 -0.51 -2.24
CA GLU A 66 -10.91 -0.99 -2.55
C GLU A 66 -10.82 -1.63 -3.94
N THR A 67 -11.81 -2.46 -4.33
CA THR A 67 -11.84 -3.07 -5.67
C THR A 67 -11.83 -2.03 -6.78
N LEU A 68 -12.59 -0.94 -6.61
CA LEU A 68 -12.64 0.17 -7.57
C LEU A 68 -11.28 0.84 -7.75
N ALA A 69 -10.47 0.95 -6.69
CA ALA A 69 -9.14 1.54 -6.77
C ALA A 69 -8.21 0.79 -7.76
N TYR A 70 -8.44 -0.51 -7.94
CA TYR A 70 -7.64 -1.35 -8.85
C TYR A 70 -8.29 -1.60 -10.21
N GLU A 71 -9.52 -1.17 -10.44
CA GLU A 71 -10.30 -1.53 -11.64
C GLU A 71 -9.66 -0.99 -12.93
N ARG A 72 -9.09 0.22 -12.89
CA ARG A 72 -8.49 0.89 -14.07
C ARG A 72 -6.99 0.61 -14.24
N GLY A 73 -6.41 -0.23 -13.38
CA GLY A 73 -5.02 -0.67 -13.45
C GLY A 73 -4.01 0.49 -13.44
N ILE A 74 -2.82 0.26 -14.00
CA ILE A 74 -1.71 1.23 -13.99
C ILE A 74 -1.95 2.46 -14.88
N ARG A 75 -2.85 2.37 -15.86
CA ARG A 75 -3.11 3.45 -16.82
C ARG A 75 -3.60 4.74 -16.15
N GLN A 76 -4.35 4.62 -15.06
CA GLN A 76 -4.81 5.79 -14.30
C GLN A 76 -3.68 6.56 -13.61
N SER A 77 -2.54 5.91 -13.37
CA SER A 77 -1.39 6.48 -12.66
C SER A 77 -0.39 7.17 -13.60
N MET A 78 -0.44 6.90 -14.91
CA MET A 78 0.51 7.45 -15.89
C MET A 78 0.54 8.99 -15.95
N PRO A 79 -0.60 9.71 -15.91
CA PRO A 79 -0.56 11.18 -15.87
C PRO A 79 0.17 11.72 -14.64
N GLY A 80 0.08 11.03 -13.50
CA GLY A 80 0.79 11.40 -12.28
C GLY A 80 2.31 11.29 -12.44
N LEU A 81 2.79 10.29 -13.19
CA LEU A 81 4.21 10.15 -13.49
C LEU A 81 4.75 11.33 -14.31
N TRP A 82 4.00 11.84 -15.28
CA TRP A 82 4.40 13.03 -16.03
C TRP A 82 4.42 14.30 -15.18
N GLN A 83 3.49 14.43 -14.23
CA GLN A 83 3.55 15.53 -13.26
C GLN A 83 4.79 15.43 -12.38
N LEU A 84 5.23 14.21 -12.05
CA LEU A 84 6.46 13.99 -11.30
C LEU A 84 7.69 14.51 -12.06
N ASN A 85 7.76 14.34 -13.38
CA ASN A 85 8.81 14.94 -14.23
C ASN A 85 8.91 16.45 -14.00
N LEU A 86 7.78 17.15 -13.91
CA LEU A 86 7.79 18.59 -13.68
C LEU A 86 8.27 18.93 -12.26
N LEU A 87 7.74 18.25 -11.25
CA LEU A 87 7.99 18.54 -9.83
C LEU A 87 9.46 18.30 -9.41
N CYS A 88 10.08 17.24 -9.93
CA CYS A 88 11.47 16.87 -9.63
C CYS A 88 12.42 17.03 -10.82
N SER A 89 12.08 17.80 -11.85
CA SER A 89 13.04 18.04 -12.94
C SER A 89 14.30 18.73 -12.41
N ALA A 90 15.45 18.40 -13.01
CA ALA A 90 16.72 19.04 -12.72
C ALA A 90 16.70 20.57 -12.89
N ASN A 91 15.80 21.08 -13.72
CA ASN A 91 15.71 22.51 -14.02
C ASN A 91 14.74 23.26 -13.09
N ALA A 92 13.78 22.56 -12.48
CA ALA A 92 12.75 23.19 -11.65
C ALA A 92 12.96 22.94 -10.16
N HIS A 93 13.45 21.75 -9.76
CA HIS A 93 13.66 21.31 -8.37
C HIS A 93 12.63 21.88 -7.37
N MET A 94 11.35 21.90 -7.77
CA MET A 94 10.33 22.63 -7.01
C MET A 94 10.09 21.99 -5.65
N LEU A 95 10.28 20.66 -5.59
CA LEU A 95 10.19 19.87 -4.38
C LEU A 95 11.35 18.89 -4.32
N ALA A 96 11.90 18.71 -3.12
CA ALA A 96 12.77 17.58 -2.84
C ALA A 96 11.91 16.31 -2.79
N ILE A 97 12.12 15.39 -3.74
CA ILE A 97 11.36 14.14 -3.81
C ILE A 97 12.33 12.97 -3.58
N HIS A 98 11.99 12.15 -2.59
CA HIS A 98 12.77 10.98 -2.19
C HIS A 98 11.96 9.72 -2.48
N ILE A 99 12.62 8.72 -3.06
CA ILE A 99 12.02 7.40 -3.27
C ILE A 99 12.62 6.40 -2.29
N ILE A 100 11.74 5.57 -1.72
CA ILE A 100 12.11 4.43 -0.88
C ILE A 100 11.44 3.19 -1.48
N TRP A 101 12.24 2.24 -1.93
CA TRP A 101 11.79 0.94 -2.43
C TRP A 101 12.02 -0.15 -1.40
N GLY A 102 11.22 -1.22 -1.49
CA GLY A 102 11.63 -2.53 -0.99
C GLY A 102 12.51 -3.21 -2.03
N ASP A 103 13.56 -3.90 -1.59
CA ASP A 103 14.50 -4.58 -2.49
C ASP A 103 13.93 -5.88 -3.10
N ILE A 104 12.86 -6.45 -2.53
CA ILE A 104 12.16 -7.60 -3.12
C ILE A 104 11.28 -7.11 -4.30
N ASP A 105 11.44 -7.75 -5.46
CA ASP A 105 10.67 -7.49 -6.69
C ASP A 105 9.39 -8.33 -6.74
N ASP A 106 8.46 -8.07 -5.82
CA ASP A 106 7.22 -8.84 -5.66
C ASP A 106 6.06 -8.34 -6.56
N LEU A 107 5.68 -7.06 -6.45
CA LEU A 107 4.56 -6.47 -7.17
C LEU A 107 5.01 -5.73 -8.44
N PHE A 108 6.18 -5.12 -8.39
CA PHE A 108 6.82 -4.46 -9.52
C PHE A 108 8.19 -5.09 -9.75
N SER A 109 8.49 -5.40 -11.01
CA SER A 109 9.81 -5.89 -11.41
C SER A 109 10.87 -4.79 -11.22
N ARG A 110 12.14 -5.21 -11.14
CA ARG A 110 13.27 -4.30 -11.12
C ARG A 110 13.26 -3.31 -12.27
N GLU A 111 12.95 -3.79 -13.47
CA GLU A 111 12.84 -2.98 -14.69
C GLU A 111 11.83 -1.83 -14.54
N ILE A 112 10.68 -2.08 -13.91
CA ILE A 112 9.69 -1.02 -13.66
C ILE A 112 10.22 -0.02 -12.64
N LYS A 113 10.83 -0.48 -11.54
CA LYS A 113 11.40 0.41 -10.51
C LYS A 113 12.49 1.30 -11.11
N ASP A 114 13.43 0.70 -11.85
CA ASP A 114 14.55 1.40 -12.49
C ASP A 114 14.05 2.40 -13.55
N GLY A 115 13.05 2.03 -14.36
CA GLY A 115 12.44 2.96 -15.32
C GLY A 115 11.67 4.13 -14.67
N LEU A 116 11.12 3.94 -13.47
CA LEU A 116 10.44 5.01 -12.73
C LEU A 116 11.44 6.03 -12.16
N GLU A 117 12.63 5.59 -11.74
CA GLU A 117 13.69 6.45 -11.21
C GLU A 117 14.72 6.94 -12.24
N ASP A 118 14.61 6.49 -13.49
CA ASP A 118 15.52 6.86 -14.59
C ASP A 118 15.54 8.39 -14.85
N PRO A 119 16.70 9.06 -14.65
CA PRO A 119 16.82 10.49 -14.88
C PRO A 119 16.67 10.90 -16.35
N ASP A 120 16.94 10.00 -17.29
CA ASP A 120 16.79 10.27 -18.72
C ASP A 120 15.31 10.42 -19.13
N GLN A 121 14.38 10.00 -18.26
CA GLN A 121 12.94 10.24 -18.41
C GLN A 121 12.48 11.63 -17.92
N GLY A 122 13.41 12.49 -17.51
CA GLY A 122 13.16 13.86 -17.07
C GLY A 122 12.79 14.01 -15.59
N ARG A 123 13.04 12.99 -14.76
CA ARG A 123 12.79 13.00 -13.30
C ARG A 123 14.10 12.89 -12.56
N VAL A 124 14.44 13.87 -11.72
CA VAL A 124 15.67 13.79 -10.91
C VAL A 124 15.29 13.84 -9.43
N PHE A 125 15.27 12.67 -8.82
CA PHE A 125 14.98 12.52 -7.40
C PHE A 125 16.14 13.01 -6.53
N THR A 126 15.81 13.58 -5.38
CA THR A 126 16.80 14.04 -4.39
C THR A 126 17.55 12.85 -3.80
N SER A 127 16.85 11.75 -3.52
CA SER A 127 17.47 10.49 -3.19
C SER A 127 16.61 9.31 -3.62
N VAL A 128 17.27 8.19 -3.82
CA VAL A 128 16.64 6.89 -4.03
C VAL A 128 17.29 5.92 -3.05
N SER A 129 16.48 5.24 -2.25
CA SER A 129 16.93 4.24 -1.29
C SER A 129 16.17 2.93 -1.48
N ARG A 130 16.81 1.82 -1.12
CA ARG A 130 16.25 0.48 -1.16
C ARG A 130 16.42 -0.14 0.23
N VAL A 131 15.34 -0.73 0.74
CA VAL A 131 15.30 -1.40 2.03
C VAL A 131 15.48 -2.90 1.79
N GLU A 132 16.58 -3.44 2.29
CA GLU A 132 16.94 -4.85 2.17
C GLU A 132 15.85 -5.76 2.74
N ASP A 133 15.64 -6.92 2.11
CA ASP A 133 14.73 -7.98 2.54
C ASP A 133 13.25 -7.57 2.73
N VAL A 134 12.83 -6.45 2.13
CA VAL A 134 11.45 -5.95 2.21
C VAL A 134 10.83 -5.82 0.82
N GLY A 135 9.55 -6.19 0.69
CA GLY A 135 8.77 -6.08 -0.56
C GLY A 135 7.98 -4.78 -0.71
N HIS A 136 6.93 -4.80 -1.51
CA HIS A 136 6.14 -3.61 -1.87
C HIS A 136 5.56 -2.87 -0.65
N MET A 137 5.28 -3.59 0.43
CA MET A 137 4.60 -3.10 1.62
C MET A 137 5.59 -2.55 2.68
N VAL A 138 6.61 -1.80 2.26
CA VAL A 138 7.73 -1.34 3.13
C VAL A 138 7.25 -0.74 4.44
N SER A 139 6.27 0.16 4.38
CA SER A 139 5.74 0.90 5.54
C SER A 139 4.97 0.04 6.55
N THR A 140 4.54 -1.16 6.18
CA THR A 140 3.79 -2.04 7.10
C THR A 140 4.65 -3.17 7.67
N VAL A 141 5.74 -3.54 6.99
CA VAL A 141 6.62 -4.66 7.39
C VAL A 141 7.73 -4.19 8.33
N THR A 142 8.18 -2.94 8.21
CA THR A 142 9.20 -2.37 9.10
C THR A 142 8.88 -0.91 9.46
N ILE A 143 9.11 -0.56 10.73
CA ILE A 143 9.07 0.83 11.20
C ILE A 143 10.52 1.22 11.51
N GLN A 144 11.29 1.48 10.47
CA GLN A 144 12.60 2.10 10.58
C GLN A 144 12.47 3.59 10.24
N SER A 145 13.29 4.43 10.88
CA SER A 145 13.39 5.85 10.51
C SER A 145 14.15 5.93 9.18
N PHE A 146 13.45 6.28 8.11
CA PHE A 146 14.02 6.35 6.76
C PHE A 146 14.61 7.72 6.38
N PHE A 147 14.57 8.69 7.30
CA PHE A 147 15.11 10.02 7.09
C PHE A 147 16.09 10.35 8.22
N ALA A 148 17.37 10.50 7.86
CA ALA A 148 18.44 11.05 8.66
C ALA A 148 19.05 12.25 7.92
#